data_AF-A0A3C0VXS4-F1
#
_entry.id   AF-A0A3C0VXS4-F1
#
_cell.length_a   1.000
_cell.length_b   1.000
_cell.length_c   1.000
_cell.angle_alpha   90.00
_cell.angle_beta   90.00
_cell.angle_gamma   90.00
#
_symmetry.space_group_name_H-M   'P 1'
#
loop_
_entity.id
_entity.type
_entity.pdbx_description
1 polymer ?
#
loop_
_entity_poly.entity_id
_entity_poly.type
_entity_poly.pdbx_seq_one_letter_code
_entity_poly.pdbx_strand_id
1 'polypeptide(L)'
;MKRILLCIGVWLCATGLLADEPVDKPLFSFGVIADCQYCNVKVAKTAARQYAMSTKKLAACVEHLNRLDLEFVVHLGDFIDRDFASFADVVPIYNRLKADHYHVLGNHDFDVADDQKAKVPGVLGLKERYYQFRRRGYRFIALDGNDVSLHAYPAGDPRVGQAK
;
A
#
# COMPACT_ATOMS: atom_id res chain seq x y z
N MET A 1 56.06 -10.48 60.84
CA MET A 1 55.62 -9.26 60.12
C MET A 1 55.02 -9.67 58.79
N LYS A 2 53.79 -9.21 58.54
CA LYS A 2 52.92 -9.59 57.41
C LYS A 2 53.54 -9.18 56.07
N ARG A 3 53.62 -10.10 55.11
CA ARG A 3 53.69 -9.77 53.68
C ARG A 3 52.52 -10.47 53.00
N ILE A 4 51.40 -9.74 52.93
CA ILE A 4 50.23 -10.14 52.15
C ILE A 4 50.50 -9.72 50.72
N LEU A 5 50.56 -10.69 49.83
CA LEU A 5 50.65 -10.51 48.39
C LEU A 5 49.27 -10.07 47.89
N LEU A 6 49.13 -8.83 47.43
CA LEU A 6 47.91 -8.33 46.82
C LEU A 6 47.98 -8.61 45.31
N CYS A 7 47.39 -9.72 44.87
CA CYS A 7 47.16 -9.96 43.44
C CYS A 7 45.94 -9.15 43.01
N ILE A 8 46.16 -8.00 42.37
CA ILE A 8 45.11 -7.27 41.64
C ILE A 8 44.92 -8.02 40.32
N GLY A 9 44.04 -9.03 40.33
CA GLY A 9 43.52 -9.63 39.10
C GLY A 9 42.50 -8.68 38.49
N VAL A 10 42.92 -7.88 37.50
CA VAL A 10 41.98 -7.16 36.64
C VAL A 10 41.25 -8.23 35.82
N TRP A 11 40.03 -8.53 36.22
CA TRP A 11 39.11 -9.33 35.43
C TRP A 11 38.59 -8.43 34.31
N LEU A 12 39.33 -8.37 33.21
CA LEU A 12 38.84 -7.78 31.97
C LEU A 12 37.78 -8.74 31.44
N CYS A 13 36.55 -8.56 31.91
CA CYS A 13 35.38 -9.14 31.29
C CYS A 13 35.28 -8.45 29.93
N ALA A 14 35.94 -9.01 28.91
CA ALA A 14 35.68 -8.68 27.53
C ALA A 14 34.27 -9.20 27.24
N THR A 15 33.26 -8.44 27.69
CA THR A 15 31.98 -8.42 26.99
C THR A 15 32.33 -7.93 25.60
N GLY A 16 32.60 -8.86 24.69
CA GLY A 16 32.40 -8.58 23.30
C GLY A 16 30.96 -8.11 23.18
N LEU A 17 30.76 -6.79 23.21
CA LEU A 17 29.72 -6.22 22.39
C LEU A 17 30.07 -6.74 21.01
N LEU A 18 29.34 -7.77 20.57
CA LEU A 18 29.10 -7.91 19.16
C LEU A 18 28.56 -6.54 18.76
N ALA A 19 29.42 -5.72 18.18
CA ALA A 19 28.97 -4.54 17.48
C ALA A 19 27.96 -5.09 16.48
N ASP A 20 26.70 -4.68 16.64
CA ASP A 20 25.72 -4.84 15.58
C ASP A 20 26.38 -4.20 14.35
N GLU A 21 26.71 -5.01 13.34
CA GLU A 21 27.21 -4.48 12.08
C GLU A 21 26.24 -3.38 11.65
N PRO A 22 26.71 -2.16 11.33
CA PRO A 22 25.80 -1.08 10.98
C PRO A 22 24.97 -1.54 9.78
N VAL A 23 23.68 -1.80 10.02
CA VAL A 23 22.74 -2.07 8.93
C VAL A 23 22.74 -0.81 8.08
N ASP A 24 23.32 -0.92 6.87
CA ASP A 24 23.37 0.18 5.92
C ASP A 24 21.97 0.77 5.78
N LYS A 25 21.86 2.09 6.00
CA LYS A 25 20.57 2.77 5.86
C LYS A 25 20.06 2.59 4.42
N PRO A 26 18.75 2.37 4.23
CA PRO A 26 18.20 2.21 2.89
C PRO A 26 18.41 3.49 2.06
N LEU A 27 18.62 3.35 0.75
CA LEU A 27 18.73 4.48 -0.19
C LEU A 27 17.48 5.39 -0.13
N PHE A 28 16.32 4.77 0.04
CA PHE A 28 15.03 5.39 0.35
C PHE A 28 14.05 4.29 0.78
N SER A 29 12.94 4.71 1.39
CA SER A 29 11.83 3.83 1.79
C SER A 29 10.53 4.31 1.13
N PHE A 30 9.60 3.39 0.87
CA PHE A 30 8.27 3.72 0.38
C PHE A 30 7.22 2.77 0.97
N GLY A 31 5.98 3.24 1.10
CA GLY A 31 4.88 2.44 1.62
C GLY A 31 4.15 1.66 0.53
N VAL A 32 3.62 0.48 0.88
CA VAL A 32 2.78 -0.33 -0.01
C VAL A 32 1.52 -0.75 0.75
N ILE A 33 0.36 -0.51 0.16
CA ILE A 33 -0.97 -0.91 0.65
C ILE A 33 -1.66 -1.68 -0.49
N ALA A 34 -2.54 -2.63 -0.18
CA ALA A 34 -3.32 -3.35 -1.17
C ALA A 34 -4.66 -3.78 -0.58
N ASP A 35 -5.63 -4.08 -1.46
CA ASP A 35 -6.85 -4.82 -1.13
C ASP A 35 -7.63 -4.22 0.05
N CYS A 36 -7.85 -2.90 0.04
CA CYS A 36 -8.78 -2.30 0.99
C CYS A 36 -10.17 -2.92 0.84
N GLN A 37 -10.58 -3.19 -0.40
CA GLN A 37 -11.85 -3.82 -0.76
C GLN A 37 -13.02 -3.22 0.04
N TYR A 38 -13.12 -1.89 0.08
CA TYR A 38 -14.18 -1.23 0.84
C TYR A 38 -15.54 -1.36 0.15
N CYS A 39 -16.56 -1.71 0.93
CA CYS A 39 -17.94 -1.41 0.64
C CYS A 39 -18.70 -1.23 1.97
N ASN A 40 -19.78 -0.44 1.97
CA ASN A 40 -20.55 -0.14 3.17
C ASN A 40 -21.55 -1.26 3.53
N VAL A 41 -21.07 -2.49 3.59
CA VAL A 41 -21.87 -3.68 3.93
C VAL A 41 -21.42 -4.23 5.28
N LYS A 42 -22.40 -4.40 6.17
CA LYS A 42 -22.17 -5.07 7.46
C LYS A 42 -22.16 -6.58 7.25
N VAL A 43 -21.13 -7.21 7.81
CA VAL A 43 -20.93 -8.67 7.80
C VAL A 43 -20.79 -9.18 9.22
N ALA A 44 -20.95 -10.49 9.41
CA ALA A 44 -20.66 -11.12 10.70
C ALA A 44 -19.20 -10.86 11.11
N LYS A 45 -18.93 -10.71 12.41
CA LYS A 45 -17.55 -10.53 12.91
C LYS A 45 -16.61 -11.70 12.58
N THR A 46 -17.17 -12.86 12.30
CA THR A 46 -16.46 -14.08 11.89
C THR A 46 -16.19 -14.15 10.39
N ALA A 47 -16.72 -13.22 9.58
CA ALA A 47 -16.47 -13.20 8.16
C ALA A 47 -15.00 -12.88 7.87
N ALA A 48 -14.41 -13.60 6.92
CA ALA A 48 -13.01 -13.44 6.53
C ALA A 48 -12.70 -12.02 6.05
N ARG A 49 -13.64 -11.40 5.33
CA ARG A 49 -13.56 -10.01 4.89
C ARG A 49 -14.43 -9.14 5.78
N GLN A 50 -13.88 -8.03 6.26
CA GLN A 50 -14.56 -7.05 7.11
C GLN A 50 -14.67 -5.71 6.37
N TYR A 51 -15.48 -5.69 5.30
CA TYR A 51 -15.53 -4.59 4.31
C TYR A 51 -15.74 -3.21 4.93
N ALA A 52 -16.77 -3.04 5.77
CA ALA A 52 -17.06 -1.75 6.39
C ALA A 52 -15.97 -1.24 7.35
N MET A 53 -15.02 -2.10 7.76
CA MET A 53 -13.88 -1.71 8.60
C MET A 53 -12.71 -1.14 7.79
N SER A 54 -12.73 -1.24 6.46
CA SER A 54 -11.61 -0.81 5.62
C SER A 54 -11.31 0.68 5.75
N THR A 55 -12.33 1.55 5.90
CA THR A 55 -12.11 2.99 6.14
C THR A 55 -11.33 3.25 7.44
N LYS A 56 -11.68 2.55 8.52
CA LYS A 56 -10.98 2.65 9.81
C LYS A 56 -9.55 2.11 9.72
N LYS A 57 -9.36 0.95 9.08
CA LYS A 57 -8.03 0.34 8.90
C LYS A 57 -7.13 1.21 8.03
N LEU A 58 -7.66 1.72 6.92
CA LEU A 58 -6.95 2.61 6.01
C LEU A 58 -6.57 3.92 6.71
N ALA A 59 -7.47 4.52 7.50
CA ALA A 59 -7.15 5.72 8.27
C ALA A 59 -5.99 5.49 9.26
N ALA A 60 -6.03 4.39 10.00
CA ALA A 60 -4.93 4.02 10.90
C ALA A 60 -3.61 3.74 10.15
N CYS A 61 -3.70 3.11 8.98
CA CYS A 61 -2.54 2.89 8.10
C CYS A 61 -1.93 4.22 7.64
N VAL A 62 -2.75 5.13 7.10
CA VAL A 62 -2.31 6.47 6.68
C VAL A 62 -1.69 7.26 7.84
N GLU A 63 -2.30 7.23 9.02
CA GLU A 63 -1.73 7.85 10.22
C GLU A 63 -0.38 7.26 10.64
N HIS A 64 -0.18 5.96 10.44
CA HIS A 64 1.09 5.31 10.73
C HIS A 64 2.14 5.69 9.68
N LEU A 65 1.83 5.57 8.39
CA LEU A 65 2.73 5.91 7.28
C LEU A 65 3.16 7.38 7.33
N ASN A 66 2.28 8.29 7.76
CA ASN A 66 2.59 9.71 7.94
C ASN A 66 3.60 10.03 9.07
N ARG A 67 4.03 9.04 9.86
CA ARG A 67 5.08 9.15 10.88
C ARG A 67 6.42 8.59 10.39
N LEU A 68 6.43 7.93 9.24
CA LEU A 68 7.62 7.36 8.63
C LEU A 68 8.22 8.34 7.61
N ASP A 69 9.53 8.25 7.41
CA ASP A 69 10.23 8.95 6.33
C ASP A 69 10.10 8.14 5.04
N LEU A 70 9.07 8.44 4.25
CA LEU A 70 8.73 7.73 3.01
C LEU A 70 8.82 8.67 1.81
N GLU A 71 9.52 8.24 0.77
CA GLU A 71 9.63 8.98 -0.49
C GLU A 71 8.28 8.99 -1.24
N PHE A 72 7.49 7.92 -1.11
CA PHE A 72 6.13 7.82 -1.63
C PHE A 72 5.37 6.64 -1.00
N VAL A 73 4.09 6.50 -1.34
CA VAL A 73 3.25 5.34 -1.02
C VAL A 73 2.52 4.87 -2.28
N VAL A 74 2.29 3.57 -2.43
CA VAL A 74 1.49 3.00 -3.52
C VAL A 74 0.37 2.12 -2.98
N HIS A 75 -0.83 2.26 -3.54
CA HIS A 75 -1.93 1.32 -3.37
C HIS A 75 -2.00 0.38 -4.58
N LEU A 76 -1.96 -0.93 -4.38
CA LEU A 76 -1.81 -1.93 -5.44
C LEU A 76 -3.12 -2.38 -6.11
N GLY A 77 -4.21 -1.65 -5.88
CA GLY A 77 -5.53 -1.92 -6.46
C GLY A 77 -6.50 -2.56 -5.48
N ASP A 78 -7.73 -2.78 -5.94
CA ASP A 78 -8.86 -3.28 -5.16
C ASP A 78 -9.13 -2.37 -3.95
N PHE A 79 -9.24 -1.07 -4.23
CA PHE A 79 -9.47 -0.05 -3.21
C PHE A 79 -10.90 -0.11 -2.67
N ILE A 80 -11.85 -0.41 -3.56
CA ILE A 80 -13.24 -0.76 -3.23
C ILE A 80 -13.50 -2.24 -3.54
N ASP A 81 -14.55 -2.81 -2.94
CA ASP A 81 -15.06 -4.14 -3.31
C ASP A 81 -16.15 -4.04 -4.39
N ARG A 82 -16.96 -2.97 -4.33
CA ARG A 82 -18.04 -2.66 -5.27
C ARG A 82 -18.59 -1.25 -5.04
N ASP A 83 -19.47 -0.83 -5.95
CA ASP A 83 -20.23 0.42 -5.94
C ASP A 83 -19.35 1.67 -6.11
N PHE A 84 -19.58 2.45 -7.16
CA PHE A 84 -18.75 3.64 -7.44
C PHE A 84 -18.76 4.67 -6.31
N ALA A 85 -19.86 4.74 -5.55
CA ALA A 85 -19.96 5.63 -4.38
C ALA A 85 -18.93 5.28 -3.29
N SER A 86 -18.48 4.03 -3.20
CA SER A 86 -17.50 3.59 -2.20
C SER A 86 -16.17 4.36 -2.30
N PHE A 87 -15.78 4.81 -3.50
CA PHE A 87 -14.57 5.64 -3.67
C PHE A 87 -14.63 6.94 -2.87
N ALA A 88 -15.82 7.53 -2.71
CA ALA A 88 -15.98 8.79 -1.97
C ALA A 88 -15.62 8.66 -0.48
N ASP A 89 -15.70 7.44 0.07
CA ASP A 89 -15.37 7.18 1.48
C ASP A 89 -13.88 6.89 1.70
N VAL A 90 -13.19 6.32 0.71
CA VAL A 90 -11.79 5.89 0.85
C VAL A 90 -10.77 6.85 0.20
N VAL A 91 -11.10 7.51 -0.91
CA VAL A 91 -10.20 8.45 -1.59
C VAL A 91 -9.78 9.62 -0.67
N PRO A 92 -10.69 10.30 0.05
CA PRO A 92 -10.29 11.36 0.96
C PRO A 92 -9.39 10.87 2.10
N ILE A 93 -9.50 9.59 2.47
CA ILE A 93 -8.65 8.99 3.50
C ILE A 93 -7.22 8.85 2.99
N TYR A 94 -7.04 8.26 1.80
CA TYR A 94 -5.72 8.05 1.21
C TYR A 94 -5.03 9.37 0.85
N ASN A 95 -5.79 10.37 0.40
CA ASN A 95 -5.28 11.72 0.11
C ASN A 95 -4.77 12.47 1.35
N ARG A 96 -4.93 11.94 2.57
CA ARG A 96 -4.28 12.48 3.79
C ARG A 96 -2.83 12.04 3.95
N LEU A 97 -2.31 11.18 3.07
CA LEU A 97 -0.89 10.87 3.03
C LEU A 97 -0.06 12.14 2.76
N LYS A 98 0.98 12.33 3.56
CA LYS A 98 1.92 13.47 3.42
C LYS A 98 2.93 13.23 2.31
N ALA A 99 3.33 11.97 2.12
CA ALA A 99 4.18 11.57 1.01
C ALA A 99 3.39 11.54 -0.30
N ASP A 100 4.09 11.69 -1.42
CA ASP A 100 3.51 11.46 -2.75
C ASP A 100 2.89 10.06 -2.81
N HIS A 101 1.75 9.92 -3.47
CA HIS A 101 1.02 8.65 -3.49
C HIS A 101 0.44 8.30 -4.85
N TYR A 102 0.34 6.99 -5.08
CA TYR A 102 0.09 6.40 -6.40
C TYR A 102 -0.93 5.26 -6.29
N HIS A 103 -1.68 5.04 -7.36
CA HIS A 103 -2.62 3.92 -7.47
C HIS A 103 -2.29 3.00 -8.64
N VAL A 104 -2.42 1.70 -8.41
CA VAL A 104 -2.59 0.67 -9.44
C VAL A 104 -4.06 0.28 -9.46
N LEU A 105 -4.58 -0.09 -10.63
CA LEU A 105 -5.97 -0.51 -10.82
C LEU A 105 -6.10 -2.01 -10.52
N GLY A 106 -6.95 -2.36 -9.57
CA GLY A 106 -7.36 -3.75 -9.32
C GLY A 106 -8.64 -4.11 -10.06
N ASN A 107 -9.02 -5.39 -10.04
CA ASN A 107 -10.23 -5.84 -10.72
C ASN A 107 -11.51 -5.36 -10.00
N HIS A 108 -11.51 -5.34 -8.67
CA HIS A 108 -12.67 -4.90 -7.89
C HIS A 108 -12.91 -3.39 -7.98
N ASP A 109 -11.90 -2.60 -8.37
CA ASP A 109 -12.08 -1.17 -8.66
C ASP A 109 -13.09 -0.94 -9.81
N PHE A 110 -13.30 -1.94 -10.67
CA PHE A 110 -14.27 -1.92 -11.76
C PHE A 110 -15.59 -2.64 -11.45
N ASP A 111 -15.82 -3.11 -10.23
CA ASP A 111 -17.10 -3.67 -9.77
C ASP A 111 -18.14 -2.55 -9.52
N VAL A 112 -18.42 -1.81 -10.59
CA VAL A 112 -19.32 -0.65 -10.66
C VAL A 112 -20.28 -0.81 -11.84
N ALA A 113 -21.28 0.07 -11.93
CA ALA A 113 -22.17 0.06 -13.08
C ALA A 113 -21.39 0.31 -14.39
N ASP A 114 -21.84 -0.29 -15.49
CA ASP A 114 -21.15 -0.23 -16.79
C ASP A 114 -20.85 1.21 -17.25
N ASP A 115 -21.80 2.13 -17.05
CA ASP A 115 -21.67 3.55 -17.38
C ASP A 115 -20.71 4.34 -16.45
N GLN A 116 -20.22 3.70 -15.39
CA GLN A 116 -19.26 4.26 -14.43
C GLN A 116 -17.84 3.72 -14.62
N LYS A 117 -17.63 2.59 -15.31
CA LYS A 117 -16.30 1.97 -15.47
C LYS A 117 -15.24 2.91 -16.05
N ALA A 118 -15.62 3.73 -17.03
CA ALA A 118 -14.70 4.71 -17.63
C ALA A 118 -14.27 5.83 -16.65
N LYS A 119 -14.99 6.04 -15.54
CA LYS A 119 -14.70 7.07 -14.54
C LYS A 119 -13.74 6.58 -13.45
N VAL A 120 -13.51 5.26 -13.34
CA VAL A 120 -12.70 4.64 -12.28
C VAL A 120 -11.27 5.18 -12.23
N PRO A 121 -10.51 5.30 -13.34
CA PRO A 121 -9.17 5.88 -13.27
C PRO A 121 -9.20 7.33 -12.76
N GLY A 122 -10.17 8.12 -13.22
CA GLY A 122 -10.29 9.53 -12.87
C GLY A 122 -10.58 9.78 -11.38
N VAL A 123 -11.44 8.97 -10.76
CA VAL A 123 -11.73 9.12 -9.31
C VAL A 123 -10.53 8.76 -8.43
N LEU A 124 -9.62 7.92 -8.92
CA LEU A 124 -8.34 7.59 -8.29
C LEU A 124 -7.22 8.60 -8.62
N GLY A 125 -7.52 9.67 -9.34
CA GLY A 125 -6.55 10.69 -9.74
C GLY A 125 -5.61 10.28 -10.88
N LEU A 126 -5.92 9.19 -11.58
CA LEU A 126 -5.09 8.68 -12.68
C LEU A 126 -5.48 9.36 -14.00
N LYS A 127 -4.47 9.91 -14.70
CA LYS A 127 -4.63 10.42 -16.07
C LYS A 127 -4.58 9.30 -17.11
N GLU A 128 -3.76 8.30 -16.85
CA GLU A 128 -3.54 7.12 -17.69
C GLU A 128 -3.65 5.87 -16.83
N ARG A 129 -4.12 4.76 -17.41
CA ARG A 129 -4.33 3.49 -16.69
C ARG A 129 -3.01 2.76 -16.37
N TYR A 130 -1.97 3.06 -17.13
CA TYR A 130 -0.59 2.64 -16.86
C TYR A 130 0.32 3.86 -16.94
N TYR A 131 1.37 3.89 -16.13
CA TYR A 131 2.28 5.02 -16.06
C TYR A 131 3.61 4.60 -15.44
N GLN A 132 4.53 5.56 -15.37
CA GLN A 132 5.81 5.37 -14.73
C GLN A 132 6.27 6.63 -14.01
N PHE A 133 7.17 6.46 -13.07
CA PHE A 133 7.88 7.56 -12.43
C PHE A 133 9.28 7.11 -12.00
N ARG A 134 10.10 8.05 -11.57
CA ARG A 134 11.47 7.77 -11.10
C ARG A 134 11.71 8.36 -9.71
N ARG A 135 12.43 7.62 -8.87
CA ARG A 135 12.90 8.05 -7.55
C ARG A 135 14.31 7.53 -7.33
N ARG A 136 15.23 8.40 -6.91
CA ARG A 136 16.62 8.03 -6.55
C ARG A 136 17.34 7.15 -7.60
N GLY A 137 17.11 7.40 -8.89
CA GLY A 137 17.70 6.63 -9.99
C GLY A 137 16.97 5.32 -10.36
N TYR A 138 15.97 4.90 -9.59
CA TYR A 138 15.09 3.78 -9.89
C TYR A 138 13.88 4.22 -10.70
N ARG A 139 13.35 3.32 -11.54
CA ARG A 139 12.11 3.52 -12.30
C ARG A 139 11.05 2.57 -11.78
N PHE A 140 9.90 3.14 -11.47
CA PHE A 140 8.69 2.41 -11.08
C PHE A 140 7.72 2.44 -12.25
N ILE A 141 7.10 1.30 -12.53
CA ILE A 141 6.17 1.12 -13.65
C ILE A 141 4.87 0.54 -13.06
N ALA A 142 3.79 1.30 -13.18
CA ALA A 142 2.45 0.85 -12.85
C ALA A 142 1.79 0.36 -14.14
N LEU A 143 1.40 -0.91 -14.17
CA LEU A 143 0.74 -1.53 -15.31
C LEU A 143 -0.76 -1.65 -15.05
N ASP A 144 -1.54 -1.67 -16.12
CA ASP A 144 -2.97 -2.00 -16.06
C ASP A 144 -3.18 -3.47 -16.40
N GLY A 145 -3.34 -4.29 -15.36
CA GLY A 145 -3.68 -5.71 -15.53
C GLY A 145 -5.09 -5.96 -16.08
N ASN A 146 -5.89 -4.91 -16.27
CA ASN A 146 -7.30 -5.00 -16.67
C ASN A 146 -7.54 -4.53 -18.11
N ASP A 147 -6.49 -4.25 -18.90
CA ASP A 147 -6.60 -3.65 -20.24
C ASP A 147 -7.39 -4.51 -21.23
N VAL A 148 -7.22 -5.83 -21.17
CA VAL A 148 -8.07 -6.81 -21.87
C VAL A 148 -8.71 -7.69 -20.80
N SER A 149 -9.97 -7.42 -20.48
CA SER A 149 -10.66 -8.10 -19.39
C SER A 149 -12.17 -8.12 -19.56
N LEU A 150 -12.83 -9.01 -18.82
CA LEU A 150 -14.28 -9.17 -18.82
C LEU A 150 -15.00 -8.15 -17.91
N HIS A 151 -14.27 -7.53 -16.98
CA HIS A 151 -14.85 -6.71 -15.91
C HIS A 151 -14.60 -5.21 -16.09
N ALA A 152 -13.45 -4.78 -16.64
CA ALA A 152 -13.09 -3.35 -16.65
C ALA A 152 -13.78 -2.50 -17.73
N TYR A 153 -14.60 -3.13 -18.59
CA TYR A 153 -15.31 -2.45 -19.68
C TYR A 153 -16.80 -2.77 -19.69
N PRO A 154 -17.63 -1.89 -20.28
CA PRO A 154 -19.05 -2.15 -20.49
C PRO A 154 -19.29 -3.38 -21.37
N ALA A 155 -20.47 -3.99 -21.21
CA ALA A 155 -20.91 -5.05 -22.12
C ALA A 155 -20.88 -4.56 -23.59
N GLY A 156 -20.28 -5.36 -24.47
CA GLY A 156 -20.17 -5.05 -25.90
C GLY A 156 -18.90 -4.30 -26.32
N ASP A 157 -18.04 -3.89 -25.38
CA ASP A 157 -16.71 -3.35 -25.73
C ASP A 157 -15.84 -4.43 -26.41
N PRO A 158 -15.13 -4.11 -27.51
CA PRO A 158 -14.26 -5.07 -28.20
C PRO A 158 -13.26 -5.80 -27.30
N ARG A 159 -12.75 -5.13 -26.26
CA ARG A 159 -11.79 -5.71 -25.31
C ARG A 159 -12.39 -6.82 -24.46
N VAL A 160 -13.70 -6.76 -24.18
CA VAL A 160 -14.43 -7.85 -23.51
C VAL A 160 -14.51 -9.07 -24.43
N GLY A 161 -14.67 -8.85 -25.74
CA GLY A 161 -14.66 -9.93 -26.73
C GLY A 161 -13.30 -10.62 -26.85
N GLN A 162 -12.21 -9.86 -26.77
CA GLN A 162 -10.84 -10.37 -26.82
C GLN A 162 -10.44 -11.18 -25.58
N ALA A 163 -11.08 -10.93 -24.43
CA ALA A 163 -10.78 -11.62 -23.17
C ALA A 163 -11.45 -13.00 -23.03
N LYS A 164 -12.20 -13.47 -24.04
CA LYS A 164 -12.89 -14.77 -24.06
C LYS A 164 -12.09 -15.80 -24.83
#